data_AF-A0A5P8AUB9-F1
#
_entry.id   AF-A0A5P8AUB9-F1
#
_cell.length_a   1.000
_cell.length_b   1.000
_cell.length_c   1.000
_cell.angle_alpha   90.00
_cell.angle_beta   90.00
_cell.angle_gamma   90.00
#
_symmetry.space_group_name_H-M   'P 1'
#
loop_
_entity.id
_entity.type
_entity.pdbx_description
1 polymer ?
#
loop_
_entity_poly.entity_id
_entity_poly.type
_entity_poly.pdbx_seq_one_letter_code
_entity_poly.pdbx_strand_id
1 'polypeptide(L)'
;MSKRKTLSAIVMTLFLIINIVMISCGSGGPAPKEGQASKADGTVIDLAKVSKKIKDAVDFAASVKEIETLVKSVDELAKAIGKKIKEDGTLDTLNNKNGSLLAGAFQVILTVETKLKELEKKNGLSDAFKAKITNAKGVNVLELVNKLKGGHAELEALNTAIDELLKAANGAVSSAIAELTISAKAAIP
;
A
#
# COMPACT_ATOMS: atom_id res chain seq x y z
N MET A 1 39.66 -37.20 -64.08
CA MET A 1 39.99 -35.79 -63.74
C MET A 1 38.81 -34.94 -63.22
N SER A 2 37.57 -35.45 -63.16
CA SER A 2 36.40 -34.63 -62.76
C SER A 2 36.29 -34.38 -61.23
N LYS A 3 36.57 -35.38 -60.39
CA LYS A 3 36.38 -35.30 -58.92
C LYS A 3 37.28 -34.29 -58.18
N ARG A 4 38.47 -33.97 -58.72
CA ARG A 4 39.37 -32.96 -58.11
C ARG A 4 38.87 -31.53 -58.33
N LYS A 5 38.20 -31.27 -59.46
CA LYS A 5 37.60 -29.95 -59.75
C LYS A 5 36.37 -29.69 -58.88
N THR A 6 35.55 -30.71 -58.60
CA THR A 6 34.40 -30.60 -57.69
C THR A 6 34.81 -30.43 -56.23
N LEU A 7 35.86 -31.12 -55.77
CA LEU A 7 36.38 -30.96 -54.41
C LEU A 7 37.01 -29.57 -54.22
N SER A 8 37.78 -29.09 -55.19
CA SER A 8 38.36 -27.74 -55.15
C SER A 8 37.30 -26.64 -55.16
N ALA A 9 36.20 -26.82 -55.89
CA ALA A 9 35.07 -25.88 -55.88
C ALA A 9 34.36 -25.86 -54.52
N ILE A 10 34.09 -27.03 -53.93
CA ILE A 10 33.47 -27.15 -52.60
C ILE A 10 34.36 -26.51 -51.53
N VAL A 11 35.68 -26.74 -51.58
CA VAL A 11 36.64 -26.14 -50.62
C VAL A 11 36.70 -24.62 -50.77
N MET A 12 36.72 -24.07 -52.00
CA MET A 12 36.66 -22.61 -52.21
C MET A 12 35.35 -22.00 -51.73
N THR A 13 34.20 -22.65 -52.00
CA THR A 13 32.90 -22.17 -51.53
C THR A 13 32.80 -22.21 -50.00
N LEU A 14 33.29 -23.28 -49.37
CA LEU A 14 33.31 -23.39 -47.91
C LEU A 14 34.25 -22.35 -47.28
N PHE A 15 35.40 -22.07 -47.88
CA PHE A 15 36.34 -21.05 -47.42
C PHE A 15 35.77 -19.63 -47.55
N LEU A 16 35.03 -19.35 -48.63
CA LEU A 16 34.32 -18.08 -48.82
C LEU A 16 33.18 -17.91 -47.80
N ILE A 17 32.38 -18.94 -47.54
CA ILE A 17 31.32 -18.91 -46.53
C ILE A 17 31.91 -18.70 -45.13
N ILE A 18 32.99 -19.41 -44.77
CA ILE A 18 33.66 -19.24 -43.48
C ILE A 18 34.24 -17.82 -43.32
N ASN A 19 34.86 -17.24 -44.36
CA ASN A 19 35.36 -15.87 -44.30
C ASN A 19 34.23 -14.83 -44.21
N ILE A 20 33.13 -15.03 -44.94
CA ILE A 20 31.93 -14.17 -44.83
C ILE A 20 31.36 -14.25 -43.40
N VAL A 21 31.29 -15.45 -42.80
CA VAL A 21 30.81 -15.65 -41.42
C VAL A 21 31.75 -15.01 -40.38
N MET A 22 33.06 -15.07 -40.59
CA MET A 22 34.04 -14.44 -39.68
C MET A 22 34.05 -12.90 -39.79
N ILE A 23 33.76 -12.33 -40.98
CA ILE A 23 33.56 -10.89 -41.16
C ILE A 23 32.20 -10.43 -40.63
N SER A 24 31.15 -11.26 -40.73
CA SER A 24 29.82 -10.96 -40.17
C SER A 24 29.74 -11.12 -38.65
N CYS A 25 30.74 -11.75 -38.01
CA CYS A 25 30.90 -11.72 -36.55
C CYS A 25 31.60 -10.44 -36.05
N GLY A 26 31.89 -9.48 -36.95
CA GLY A 26 32.54 -8.21 -36.64
C GLY A 26 31.71 -6.96 -36.96
N SER A 27 30.45 -7.07 -37.41
CA SER A 27 29.63 -5.90 -37.82
C SER A 27 28.66 -5.42 -36.74
N GLY A 28 29.01 -5.55 -35.47
CA GLY A 28 28.18 -5.14 -34.33
C GLY A 28 28.60 -3.80 -33.72
N GLY A 29 28.57 -2.71 -34.48
CA GLY A 29 28.77 -1.36 -33.95
C GLY A 29 30.16 -1.07 -33.35
N PRO A 30 30.38 0.14 -32.79
CA PRO A 30 31.63 0.48 -32.10
C PRO A 30 31.90 -0.49 -30.97
N ALA A 31 33.16 -0.94 -30.81
CA ALA A 31 33.56 -1.73 -29.66
C ALA A 31 33.19 -0.99 -28.36
N PRO A 32 32.53 -1.66 -27.40
CA PRO A 32 32.08 -1.01 -26.18
C PRO A 32 33.30 -0.50 -25.40
N LYS A 33 33.20 0.72 -24.86
CA LYS A 33 34.24 1.29 -23.98
C LYS A 33 34.12 0.71 -22.57
N GLU A 34 35.08 1.00 -21.71
CA GLU A 34 35.02 0.61 -20.30
C GLU A 34 33.71 1.09 -19.66
N GLY A 35 33.00 0.18 -18.98
CA GLY A 35 31.67 0.44 -18.42
C GLY A 35 30.51 0.34 -19.42
N GLN A 36 30.74 -0.17 -20.63
CA GLN A 36 29.71 -0.42 -21.64
C GLN A 36 29.63 -1.89 -22.04
N ALA A 37 28.46 -2.34 -22.48
CA ALA A 37 28.26 -3.64 -23.12
C ALA A 37 27.56 -3.47 -24.46
N SER A 38 27.91 -4.29 -25.45
CA SER A 38 27.24 -4.28 -26.76
C SER A 38 26.26 -5.42 -26.89
N LYS A 39 25.07 -5.13 -27.42
CA LYS A 39 24.10 -6.13 -27.84
C LYS A 39 24.50 -6.73 -29.19
N ALA A 40 23.93 -7.89 -29.53
CA ALA A 40 24.12 -8.52 -30.83
C ALA A 40 23.62 -7.65 -32.01
N ASP A 41 22.71 -6.71 -31.75
CA ASP A 41 22.22 -5.72 -32.73
C ASP A 41 23.12 -4.48 -32.86
N GLY A 42 24.27 -4.44 -32.17
CA GLY A 42 25.22 -3.31 -32.20
C GLY A 42 24.86 -2.15 -31.26
N THR A 43 23.74 -2.22 -30.53
CA THR A 43 23.38 -1.21 -29.52
C THR A 43 24.32 -1.29 -28.32
N VAL A 44 24.85 -0.15 -27.90
CA VAL A 44 25.71 -0.04 -26.70
C VAL A 44 24.88 0.32 -25.47
N ILE A 45 25.08 -0.44 -24.39
CA ILE A 45 24.46 -0.29 -23.07
C ILE A 45 25.47 0.37 -22.14
N ASP A 46 25.06 1.43 -21.45
CA ASP A 46 25.82 2.05 -20.35
C ASP A 46 25.50 1.32 -19.03
N LEU A 47 26.47 0.56 -18.51
CA LEU A 47 26.27 -0.26 -17.30
C LEU A 47 26.08 0.60 -16.06
N ALA A 48 26.72 1.76 -15.96
CA ALA A 48 26.59 2.66 -14.82
C ALA A 48 25.16 3.22 -14.75
N LYS A 49 24.63 3.65 -15.90
CA LYS A 49 23.24 4.12 -16.01
C LYS A 49 22.23 3.02 -15.71
N VAL A 50 22.44 1.80 -16.21
CA VAL A 50 21.56 0.66 -15.93
C VAL A 50 21.61 0.28 -14.46
N SER A 51 22.80 0.21 -13.85
CA SER A 51 22.97 -0.11 -12.43
C SER A 51 22.26 0.90 -11.53
N LYS A 52 22.34 2.19 -11.86
CA LYS A 52 21.57 3.24 -11.17
C LYS A 52 20.06 3.02 -11.27
N LYS A 53 19.53 2.74 -12.46
CA LYS A 53 18.10 2.45 -12.65
C LYS A 53 17.64 1.22 -11.87
N ILE A 54 18.46 0.18 -11.81
CA ILE A 54 18.18 -1.02 -11.01
C ILE A 54 18.11 -0.64 -9.53
N LYS A 55 19.08 0.14 -9.02
CA LYS A 55 19.07 0.61 -7.64
C LYS A 55 17.81 1.42 -7.32
N ASP A 56 17.47 2.39 -8.16
CA ASP A 56 16.28 3.24 -7.96
C ASP A 56 14.98 2.40 -7.94
N ALA A 57 14.90 1.36 -8.78
CA ALA A 57 13.77 0.43 -8.83
C ALA A 57 13.71 -0.48 -7.59
N VAL A 58 14.84 -0.97 -7.11
CA VAL A 58 14.93 -1.77 -5.87
C VAL A 58 14.50 -0.93 -4.66
N ASP A 59 14.97 0.32 -4.57
CA ASP A 59 14.60 1.23 -3.49
C ASP A 59 13.09 1.54 -3.54
N PHE A 60 12.51 1.75 -4.72
CA PHE A 60 11.07 1.92 -4.89
C PHE A 60 10.29 0.68 -4.43
N ALA A 61 10.72 -0.52 -4.82
CA ALA A 61 10.07 -1.77 -4.44
C ALA A 61 10.12 -2.01 -2.91
N ALA A 62 11.24 -1.66 -2.26
CA ALA A 62 11.38 -1.74 -0.81
C ALA A 62 10.38 -0.82 -0.09
N SER A 63 10.22 0.43 -0.54
CA SER A 63 9.23 1.35 0.02
C SER A 63 7.79 0.85 -0.15
N VAL A 64 7.45 0.27 -1.31
CA VAL A 64 6.13 -0.35 -1.54
C VAL A 64 5.92 -1.55 -0.61
N LYS A 65 6.95 -2.36 -0.37
CA LYS A 65 6.87 -3.53 0.52
C LYS A 65 6.63 -3.13 1.98
N GLU A 66 7.22 -2.04 2.43
CA GLU A 66 6.96 -1.48 3.76
C GLU A 66 5.49 -1.07 3.90
N ILE A 67 4.94 -0.36 2.91
CA ILE A 67 3.52 0.02 2.88
C ILE A 67 2.62 -1.22 2.93
N GLU A 68 2.90 -2.24 2.12
CA GLU A 68 2.15 -3.51 2.13
C GLU A 68 2.15 -4.17 3.53
N THR A 69 3.30 -4.15 4.21
CA THR A 69 3.47 -4.75 5.53
C THR A 69 2.67 -4.01 6.60
N LEU A 70 2.67 -2.67 6.55
CA LEU A 70 1.85 -1.83 7.44
C LEU A 70 0.36 -2.11 7.24
N VAL A 71 -0.10 -2.19 6.00
CA VAL A 71 -1.51 -2.53 5.70
C VAL A 71 -1.87 -3.91 6.28
N LYS A 72 -1.03 -4.93 6.06
CA LYS A 72 -1.23 -6.27 6.64
C LYS A 72 -1.21 -6.30 8.17
N SER A 73 -0.44 -5.43 8.82
CA SER A 73 -0.46 -5.34 10.27
C SER A 73 -1.82 -4.90 10.81
N VAL A 74 -2.61 -4.13 10.06
CA VAL A 74 -3.98 -3.77 10.44
C VAL A 74 -4.89 -5.00 10.47
N ASP A 75 -4.71 -5.94 9.55
CA ASP A 75 -5.44 -7.22 9.56
C ASP A 75 -5.10 -8.05 10.80
N GLU A 76 -3.84 -8.05 11.24
CA GLU A 76 -3.43 -8.70 12.49
C GLU A 76 -4.00 -7.99 13.73
N LEU A 77 -4.01 -6.66 13.75
CA LEU A 77 -4.66 -5.88 14.82
C LEU A 77 -6.17 -6.15 14.88
N ALA A 78 -6.83 -6.35 13.73
CA ALA A 78 -8.25 -6.67 13.68
C ALA A 78 -8.58 -8.00 14.38
N LYS A 79 -7.67 -8.98 14.36
CA LYS A 79 -7.86 -10.26 15.10
C LYS A 79 -7.88 -10.07 16.62
N ALA A 80 -7.31 -8.98 17.13
CA ALA A 80 -7.30 -8.65 18.56
C ALA A 80 -8.57 -7.90 19.03
N ILE A 81 -9.51 -7.60 18.12
CA ILE A 81 -10.78 -6.97 18.49
C ILE A 81 -11.55 -7.88 19.46
N GLY A 82 -11.98 -7.30 20.58
CA GLY A 82 -12.70 -8.00 21.62
C GLY A 82 -11.83 -8.99 22.40
N LYS A 83 -10.50 -8.77 22.44
CA LYS A 83 -9.55 -9.66 23.10
C LYS A 83 -8.76 -8.97 24.22
N LYS A 84 -8.33 -9.76 25.20
CA LYS A 84 -7.31 -9.44 26.21
C LYS A 84 -6.22 -10.51 26.21
N ILE A 85 -5.05 -10.17 26.74
CA ILE A 85 -3.96 -11.13 26.97
C ILE A 85 -4.22 -11.86 28.28
N LYS A 86 -4.09 -13.19 28.28
CA LYS A 86 -4.05 -14.02 29.49
C LYS A 86 -2.62 -14.14 30.02
N GLU A 87 -2.47 -14.62 31.25
CA GLU A 87 -1.15 -14.91 31.84
C GLU A 87 -0.33 -15.92 31.02
N ASP A 88 -0.99 -16.83 30.31
CA ASP A 88 -0.35 -17.80 29.40
C ASP A 88 0.09 -17.22 28.04
N GLY A 89 -0.11 -15.91 27.83
CA GLY A 89 0.24 -15.20 26.59
C GLY A 89 -0.75 -15.39 25.43
N THR A 90 -1.83 -16.17 25.62
CA THR A 90 -2.88 -16.33 24.60
C THR A 90 -4.00 -15.31 24.77
N LEU A 91 -4.88 -15.21 23.76
CA LEU A 91 -5.97 -14.24 23.74
C LEU A 91 -7.26 -14.83 24.34
N ASP A 92 -7.90 -14.08 25.23
CA ASP A 92 -9.23 -14.37 25.78
C ASP A 92 -10.21 -13.24 25.46
N THR A 93 -11.51 -13.47 25.63
CA THR A 93 -12.55 -12.51 25.28
C THR A 93 -12.57 -11.33 26.25
N LEU A 94 -12.63 -10.12 25.69
CA LEU A 94 -12.88 -8.87 26.40
C LEU A 94 -13.69 -7.93 25.50
N ASN A 95 -15.00 -7.94 25.68
CA ASN A 95 -15.90 -7.18 24.83
C ASN A 95 -15.83 -5.68 25.12
N ASN A 96 -16.10 -4.87 24.09
CA ASN A 96 -16.36 -3.43 24.21
C ASN A 96 -15.19 -2.59 24.76
N LYS A 97 -13.94 -3.06 24.62
CA LYS A 97 -12.71 -2.36 25.08
C LYS A 97 -11.66 -2.19 23.97
N ASN A 98 -12.10 -1.81 22.76
CA ASN A 98 -11.24 -1.70 21.58
C ASN A 98 -10.68 -0.29 21.31
N GLY A 99 -10.97 0.70 22.16
CA GLY A 99 -10.67 2.11 21.86
C GLY A 99 -9.19 2.37 21.55
N SER A 100 -8.27 1.88 22.40
CA SER A 100 -6.83 2.02 22.19
C SER A 100 -6.31 1.23 20.98
N LEU A 101 -6.85 0.03 20.74
CA LEU A 101 -6.53 -0.79 19.58
C LEU A 101 -6.92 -0.07 18.27
N LEU A 102 -8.13 0.50 18.21
CA LEU A 102 -8.60 1.26 17.06
C LEU A 102 -7.79 2.54 16.83
N ALA A 103 -7.42 3.25 17.90
CA ALA A 103 -6.53 4.42 17.81
C ALA A 103 -5.15 4.02 17.25
N GLY A 104 -4.58 2.90 17.69
CA GLY A 104 -3.34 2.35 17.16
C GLY A 104 -3.45 1.98 15.67
N ALA A 105 -4.50 1.26 15.28
CA ALA A 105 -4.75 0.91 13.88
C ALA A 105 -4.93 2.15 13.01
N PHE A 106 -5.63 3.17 13.50
CA PHE A 106 -5.78 4.46 12.83
C PHE A 106 -4.42 5.16 12.63
N GLN A 107 -3.56 5.15 13.64
CA GLN A 107 -2.21 5.70 13.54
C GLN A 107 -1.36 4.98 12.47
N VAL A 108 -1.48 3.65 12.36
CA VAL A 108 -0.81 2.88 11.30
C VAL A 108 -1.30 3.31 9.90
N ILE A 109 -2.61 3.51 9.74
CA ILE A 109 -3.19 3.99 8.47
C ILE A 109 -2.69 5.40 8.12
N LEU A 110 -2.57 6.30 9.10
CA LEU A 110 -1.97 7.63 8.88
C LEU A 110 -0.49 7.55 8.46
N THR A 111 0.27 6.60 9.02
CA THR A 111 1.65 6.34 8.59
C THR A 111 1.69 5.85 7.13
N VAL A 112 0.76 4.97 6.73
CA VAL A 112 0.62 4.53 5.32
C VAL A 112 0.32 5.72 4.40
N GLU A 113 -0.60 6.60 4.79
CA GLU A 113 -0.93 7.81 4.03
C GLU A 113 0.30 8.70 3.80
N THR A 114 1.11 8.87 4.85
CA THR A 114 2.34 9.67 4.82
C THR A 114 3.37 9.07 3.88
N LYS A 115 3.61 7.75 3.96
CA LYS A 115 4.55 7.05 3.09
C LYS A 115 4.12 7.07 1.62
N LEU A 116 2.83 6.93 1.34
CA LEU A 116 2.31 7.07 -0.03
C LEU A 116 2.53 8.49 -0.58
N LYS A 117 2.35 9.54 0.23
CA LYS A 117 2.65 10.94 -0.14
C LYS A 117 4.13 11.15 -0.43
N GLU A 118 5.03 10.53 0.32
CA GLU A 118 6.47 10.59 0.07
C GLU A 118 6.84 9.85 -1.21
N LEU A 119 6.28 8.65 -1.41
CA LEU A 119 6.52 7.85 -2.60
C LEU A 119 6.08 8.57 -3.88
N GLU A 120 4.93 9.26 -3.85
CA GLU A 120 4.41 10.07 -4.96
C GLU A 120 5.35 11.21 -5.39
N LYS A 121 6.14 11.75 -4.43
CA LYS A 121 7.10 12.84 -4.68
C LYS A 121 8.43 12.35 -5.25
N LYS A 122 8.64 11.04 -5.40
CA LYS A 122 9.90 10.49 -5.92
C LYS A 122 10.09 10.84 -7.40
N ASN A 123 11.24 11.41 -7.73
CA ASN A 123 11.61 11.75 -9.11
C ASN A 123 11.81 10.46 -9.94
N GLY A 124 11.57 10.55 -11.24
CA GLY A 124 11.78 9.43 -12.17
C GLY A 124 10.66 8.38 -12.19
N LEU A 125 9.56 8.60 -11.47
CA LEU A 125 8.37 7.75 -11.57
C LEU A 125 7.67 7.95 -12.91
N SER A 126 7.27 6.83 -13.53
CA SER A 126 6.38 6.84 -14.69
C SER A 126 4.98 7.29 -14.30
N ASP A 127 4.23 7.83 -15.27
CA ASP A 127 2.86 8.28 -15.03
C ASP A 127 1.94 7.14 -14.58
N ALA A 128 2.18 5.92 -15.09
CA ALA A 128 1.48 4.72 -14.66
C ALA A 128 1.70 4.40 -13.17
N PHE A 129 2.92 4.57 -12.65
CA PHE A 129 3.19 4.37 -11.22
C PHE A 129 2.62 5.49 -10.37
N LYS A 130 2.73 6.76 -10.82
CA LYS A 130 2.10 7.90 -10.13
C LYS A 130 0.60 7.69 -10.00
N ALA A 131 -0.10 7.33 -11.08
CA ALA A 131 -1.53 7.04 -11.07
C ALA A 131 -1.91 5.94 -10.06
N LYS A 132 -1.12 4.85 -9.98
CA LYS A 132 -1.34 3.79 -8.99
C LYS A 132 -1.16 4.29 -7.55
N ILE A 133 -0.15 5.12 -7.29
CA ILE A 133 0.09 5.72 -5.96
C ILE A 133 -1.04 6.68 -5.59
N THR A 134 -1.44 7.57 -6.50
CA THR A 134 -2.54 8.51 -6.30
C THR A 134 -3.85 7.77 -6.02
N ASN A 135 -4.14 6.69 -6.77
CA ASN A 135 -5.33 5.87 -6.52
C ASN A 135 -5.28 5.18 -5.15
N ALA A 136 -4.14 4.60 -4.76
CA ALA A 136 -3.98 3.98 -3.45
C ALA A 136 -4.17 4.99 -2.30
N LYS A 137 -3.62 6.19 -2.46
CA LYS A 137 -3.74 7.30 -1.49
C LYS A 137 -5.17 7.84 -1.41
N GLY A 138 -5.81 8.10 -2.55
CA GLY A 138 -7.12 8.73 -2.64
C GLY A 138 -8.28 7.80 -2.30
N VAL A 139 -8.53 6.81 -3.16
CA VAL A 139 -9.73 5.96 -3.12
C VAL A 139 -9.74 5.00 -1.91
N ASN A 140 -8.58 4.69 -1.33
CA ASN A 140 -8.50 3.70 -0.25
C ASN A 140 -8.10 4.31 1.10
N VAL A 141 -6.99 5.04 1.18
CA VAL A 141 -6.44 5.48 2.47
C VAL A 141 -7.12 6.74 2.99
N LEU A 142 -7.21 7.81 2.19
CA LEU A 142 -7.81 9.07 2.64
C LEU A 142 -9.31 8.92 2.93
N GLU A 143 -10.03 8.18 2.08
CA GLU A 143 -11.46 7.89 2.30
C GLU A 143 -11.67 7.09 3.60
N LEU A 144 -10.84 6.09 3.87
CA LEU A 144 -10.88 5.34 5.13
C LEU A 144 -10.58 6.23 6.35
N VAL A 145 -9.55 7.06 6.28
CA VAL A 145 -9.20 8.01 7.35
C VAL A 145 -10.37 8.95 7.64
N ASN A 146 -11.02 9.49 6.61
CA ASN A 146 -12.16 10.38 6.78
C ASN A 146 -13.38 9.66 7.35
N LYS A 147 -13.67 8.43 6.91
CA LYS A 147 -14.74 7.60 7.49
C LYS A 147 -14.51 7.32 8.99
N LEU A 148 -13.28 6.99 9.37
CA LEU A 148 -12.92 6.73 10.76
C LEU A 148 -13.02 7.99 11.63
N LYS A 149 -12.66 9.17 11.10
CA LYS A 149 -12.85 10.46 11.78
C LYS A 149 -14.33 10.83 11.92
N GLY A 150 -15.11 10.69 10.84
CA GLY A 150 -16.52 11.09 10.80
C GLY A 150 -17.41 10.22 11.68
N GLY A 151 -17.25 8.89 11.61
CA GLY A 151 -18.08 7.96 12.39
C GLY A 151 -17.95 8.12 13.90
N HIS A 152 -16.77 8.53 14.40
CA HIS A 152 -16.59 8.83 15.82
C HIS A 152 -17.41 10.05 16.27
N ALA A 153 -17.36 11.14 15.50
CA ALA A 153 -18.10 12.37 15.80
C ALA A 153 -19.62 12.15 15.77
N GLU A 154 -20.11 11.40 14.78
CA GLU A 154 -21.54 11.05 14.68
C GLU A 154 -22.02 10.22 15.87
N LEU A 155 -21.21 9.26 16.33
CA LEU A 155 -21.54 8.43 17.48
C LEU A 155 -21.51 9.21 18.81
N GLU A 156 -20.57 10.13 18.99
CA GLU A 156 -20.54 11.02 20.17
C GLU A 156 -21.77 11.95 20.20
N ALA A 157 -22.14 12.51 19.04
CA ALA A 157 -23.33 13.34 18.92
C ALA A 157 -24.61 12.54 19.26
N LEU A 158 -24.71 11.30 18.76
CA LEU A 158 -25.84 10.42 19.07
C LEU A 158 -25.91 10.08 20.56
N ASN A 159 -24.79 9.72 21.18
CA ASN A 159 -24.75 9.42 22.62
C ASN A 159 -25.17 10.64 23.46
N THR A 160 -24.68 11.83 23.11
CA THR A 160 -25.07 13.08 23.77
C THR A 160 -26.58 13.32 23.67
N ALA A 161 -27.16 13.16 22.48
CA ALA A 161 -28.60 13.31 22.28
C ALA A 161 -29.43 12.28 23.07
N ILE A 162 -28.94 11.04 23.16
CA ILE A 162 -29.59 9.98 23.96
C ILE A 162 -29.53 10.30 25.45
N ASP A 163 -28.40 10.78 25.97
CA ASP A 163 -28.25 11.16 27.38
C ASP A 163 -29.17 12.33 27.75
N GLU A 164 -29.29 13.33 26.89
CA GLU A 164 -30.23 14.46 27.05
C GLU A 164 -31.69 13.97 27.07
N LEU A 165 -32.04 13.08 26.13
CA LEU A 165 -33.37 12.48 26.08
C LEU A 165 -33.70 11.68 27.34
N LEU A 166 -32.75 10.88 27.84
CA LEU A 166 -32.89 10.10 29.06
C LEU A 166 -33.11 11.01 30.28
N LYS A 167 -32.33 12.10 30.37
CA LYS A 167 -32.46 13.09 31.45
C LYS A 167 -33.83 13.77 31.42
N ALA A 168 -34.32 14.15 30.25
CA ALA A 168 -35.65 14.75 30.08
C ALA A 168 -36.77 13.77 30.48
N ALA A 169 -36.68 12.52 30.04
CA ALA A 169 -37.64 11.48 30.38
C ALA A 169 -37.70 11.23 31.90
N ASN A 170 -36.53 11.10 32.56
CA ASN A 170 -36.45 10.94 34.01
C ASN A 170 -36.98 12.16 34.78
N GLY A 171 -36.74 13.38 34.27
CA GLY A 171 -37.30 14.60 34.83
C GLY A 171 -38.83 14.63 34.77
N ALA A 172 -39.41 14.26 33.62
CA ALA A 172 -40.86 14.18 33.44
C ALA A 172 -41.50 13.14 34.38
N VAL A 173 -40.90 11.95 34.49
CA VAL A 173 -41.35 10.90 35.44
C VAL A 173 -41.29 11.41 36.88
N SER A 174 -40.21 12.09 37.26
CA SER A 174 -40.06 12.64 38.62
C SER A 174 -41.12 13.71 38.94
N SER A 175 -41.43 14.59 37.98
CA SER A 175 -42.49 15.59 38.12
C SER A 175 -43.87 14.94 38.32
N ALA A 176 -44.20 13.93 37.51
CA ALA A 176 -45.47 13.22 37.63
C ALA A 176 -45.62 12.49 38.98
N ILE A 177 -44.54 11.91 39.50
CA ILE A 177 -44.54 11.30 40.84
C ILE A 177 -44.75 12.36 41.93
N ALA A 178 -44.07 13.51 41.82
CA ALA A 178 -44.22 14.59 42.79
C ALA A 178 -45.69 15.05 42.89
N GLU A 179 -46.37 15.22 41.75
CA GLU A 179 -47.80 15.57 41.69
C GLU A 179 -48.71 14.57 42.42
N LEU A 180 -48.38 13.27 42.40
CA LEU A 180 -49.14 12.24 43.13
C LEU A 180 -48.91 12.27 44.65
N THR A 181 -47.75 12.73 45.09
CA THR A 181 -47.37 12.75 46.53
C THR A 181 -47.77 14.04 47.25
N ILE A 182 -48.06 15.11 46.52
CA ILE A 182 -48.62 16.34 47.10
C ILE A 182 -50.12 16.09 47.36
N SER A 183 -50.48 15.84 48.62
CA SER A 183 -51.86 15.55 49.03
C SER A 183 -52.84 16.62 48.50
N ALA A 184 -53.90 16.18 47.83
CA ALA A 184 -55.09 16.98 47.51
C ALA A 184 -55.85 17.39 48.80
N LYS A 185 -55.26 18.24 49.64
CA LYS A 185 -55.91 18.78 50.83
C LYS A 185 -55.74 20.28 50.93
N ALA A 186 -56.60 20.98 50.17
CA ALA A 186 -57.10 22.30 50.52
C ALA A 186 -58.32 22.62 49.63
N ALA A 187 -59.43 21.91 49.82
CA ALA A 187 -60.71 22.33 49.24
C ALA A 187 -61.88 21.76 50.04
N ILE A 188 -62.10 22.27 51.25
CA ILE A 188 -63.46 22.47 51.78
C ILE A 188 -63.43 23.78 52.59
N PRO A 189 -64.31 24.77 52.27
CA PRO A 189 -64.45 26.00 53.06
C PRO A 189 -65.00 25.74 54.48
#